data_AF-A0A497MJW8-F1
#
_entry.id   AF-A0A497MJW8-F1
#
_cell.length_a   1.000
_cell.length_b   1.000
_cell.length_c   1.000
_cell.angle_alpha   90.00
_cell.angle_beta   90.00
_cell.angle_gamma   90.00
#
_symmetry.space_group_name_H-M   'P 1'
#
loop_
_entity.id
_entity.type
_entity.pdbx_description
1 polymer ?
#
loop_
_entity_poly.entity_id
_entity_poly.type
_entity_poly.pdbx_seq_one_letter_code
_entity_poly.pdbx_strand_id
1 'polypeptide(L)'
;MPVKTLTDFLVEKPKPGKRLEEAKVEEQVKEEERPSEVVFDEEEGVKELPPSYLVSATYDGRKRAVCLKLYNEKDRKIYLWYDNTGYKPYCLSDLPPE
;
A
#
# COMPACT_ATOMS: atom_id res chain seq x y z
N MET A 1 8.49 -21.97 22.69
CA MET A 1 7.45 -20.90 22.79
C MET A 1 6.74 -20.85 21.45
N PRO A 2 5.40 -20.83 21.39
CA PRO A 2 4.70 -20.72 20.11
C PRO A 2 4.96 -19.33 19.51
N VAL A 3 5.57 -19.29 18.32
CA VAL A 3 5.84 -18.06 17.58
C VAL A 3 4.62 -17.75 16.73
N LYS A 4 4.00 -16.60 16.96
CA LYS A 4 2.89 -16.13 16.14
C LYS A 4 3.44 -15.52 14.85
N THR A 5 2.80 -15.84 13.74
CA THR A 5 3.16 -15.41 12.39
C THR A 5 2.12 -14.43 11.85
N LEU A 6 2.48 -13.62 10.84
CA LEU A 6 1.54 -12.69 10.21
C LEU A 6 0.28 -13.39 9.67
N THR A 7 0.41 -14.65 9.25
CA THR A 7 -0.71 -15.49 8.82
C THR A 7 -1.74 -15.75 9.91
N ASP A 8 -1.37 -15.68 11.19
CA ASP A 8 -2.31 -15.87 12.30
C ASP A 8 -3.31 -14.71 12.42
N PHE A 9 -2.99 -13.54 11.85
CA PHE A 9 -3.86 -12.36 11.84
C PHE A 9 -4.77 -12.28 10.61
N LEU A 10 -4.42 -12.96 9.52
CA LEU A 10 -5.15 -12.91 8.24
C LEU A 10 -6.26 -13.98 8.13
N VAL A 11 -6.28 -14.97 9.03
CA VAL A 11 -7.29 -16.03 9.03
C VAL A 11 -8.53 -15.57 9.81
N GLU A 12 -9.53 -15.07 9.08
CA GLU A 12 -10.89 -14.97 9.63
C GLU A 12 -11.41 -16.39 9.92
N LYS A 13 -11.75 -16.66 11.19
CA LYS A 13 -12.28 -17.97 11.58
C LYS A 13 -13.71 -18.15 11.03
N PRO A 14 -13.99 -19.19 10.23
CA PRO A 14 -15.34 -19.44 9.75
C PRO A 14 -16.26 -19.81 10.92
N LYS A 15 -17.46 -19.22 10.95
CA LYS A 15 -18.54 -19.58 11.88
C LYS A 15 -19.15 -20.94 11.47
N PRO A 16 -19.46 -21.85 12.41
CA PRO A 16 -19.98 -23.16 12.05
C PRO A 16 -21.51 -23.16 11.87
N GLY A 17 -21.97 -23.72 10.75
CA GLY A 17 -23.25 -24.44 10.65
C GLY A 17 -24.42 -23.76 9.93
N LYS A 18 -24.71 -24.19 8.70
CA LYS A 18 -25.70 -25.25 8.37
C LYS A 18 -25.52 -25.70 6.91
N ARG A 19 -25.73 -26.99 6.66
CA ARG A 19 -25.48 -27.73 5.40
C ARG A 19 -26.82 -28.27 4.85
N LEU A 20 -26.90 -28.43 3.52
CA LEU A 20 -27.95 -29.03 2.65
C LEU A 20 -29.09 -28.05 2.29
N GLU A 21 -29.54 -27.84 1.04
CA GLU A 21 -29.50 -28.63 -0.20
C GLU A 21 -29.74 -27.73 -1.44
N GLU A 22 -29.09 -28.10 -2.55
CA GLU A 22 -29.49 -27.99 -3.97
C GLU A 22 -30.27 -26.75 -4.48
N ALA A 23 -29.57 -25.89 -5.24
CA ALA A 23 -30.13 -25.27 -6.43
C ALA A 23 -29.03 -24.81 -7.38
N LYS A 24 -29.02 -25.40 -8.57
CA LYS A 24 -28.43 -24.92 -9.83
C LYS A 24 -28.36 -23.39 -9.89
N VAL A 25 -27.15 -22.82 -9.91
CA VAL A 25 -26.92 -21.43 -10.34
C VAL A 25 -25.77 -21.45 -11.31
N GLU A 26 -26.05 -20.87 -12.47
CA GLU A 26 -25.22 -20.75 -13.64
C GLU A 26 -23.87 -20.11 -13.33
N GLU A 27 -22.87 -20.48 -14.13
CA GLU A 27 -21.54 -19.89 -14.17
C GLU A 27 -21.65 -18.40 -14.54
N GLN A 28 -21.91 -17.56 -13.53
CA GLN A 28 -21.76 -16.12 -13.64
C GLN A 28 -20.32 -15.80 -13.24
N VAL A 29 -19.49 -15.58 -14.26
CA VAL A 29 -18.22 -14.89 -14.14
C VAL A 29 -18.51 -13.53 -13.51
N LYS A 30 -18.34 -13.44 -12.20
CA LYS A 30 -18.35 -12.17 -11.48
C LYS A 30 -17.07 -11.48 -11.90
N GLU A 31 -17.19 -10.52 -12.82
CA GLU A 31 -16.15 -9.49 -12.99
C GLU A 31 -15.85 -8.96 -11.58
N GLU A 32 -14.69 -9.35 -11.05
CA GLU A 32 -14.11 -8.64 -9.92
C GLU A 32 -13.94 -7.21 -10.39
N GLU A 33 -14.81 -6.32 -9.89
CA GLU A 33 -14.62 -4.89 -10.00
C GLU A 33 -13.20 -4.61 -9.52
N ARG A 34 -12.30 -4.33 -10.47
CA ARG A 34 -10.96 -3.84 -10.17
C ARG A 34 -11.18 -2.70 -9.19
N PRO A 35 -10.60 -2.73 -7.97
CA PRO A 35 -10.83 -1.69 -7.01
C PRO A 35 -10.56 -0.36 -7.70
N SER A 36 -11.63 0.44 -7.78
CA SER A 36 -11.66 1.77 -8.40
C SER A 36 -10.33 2.44 -8.14
N GLU A 37 -9.66 2.87 -9.22
CA GLU A 37 -8.40 3.61 -9.13
C GLU A 37 -8.52 4.59 -7.97
N VAL A 38 -7.75 4.35 -6.91
CA VAL A 38 -7.80 5.20 -5.73
C VAL A 38 -7.26 6.53 -6.21
N VAL A 39 -8.16 7.48 -6.46
CA VAL A 39 -7.83 8.84 -6.86
C VAL A 39 -7.17 9.44 -5.64
N PHE A 40 -5.85 9.36 -5.58
CA PHE A 40 -5.07 10.15 -4.66
C PHE A 40 -5.12 11.56 -5.22
N ASP A 41 -5.88 12.43 -4.58
CA ASP A 41 -5.83 13.86 -4.88
C ASP A 41 -4.35 14.26 -4.84
N GLU A 42 -3.80 14.62 -6.00
CA GLU A 42 -2.46 15.22 -6.14
C GLU A 42 -2.46 16.65 -5.59
N GLU A 43 -3.17 16.88 -4.49
CA GLU A 43 -3.20 18.17 -3.83
C GLU A 43 -1.80 18.47 -3.28
N GLU A 44 -1.20 19.47 -3.94
CA GLU A 44 -0.10 20.33 -3.52
C GLU A 44 0.69 19.82 -2.31
N GLY A 45 1.88 19.28 -2.62
CA GLY A 45 2.81 18.66 -1.69
C GLY A 45 2.69 19.20 -0.27
N VAL A 46 2.15 18.36 0.61
CA VAL A 46 1.96 18.65 2.03
C VAL A 46 3.30 19.08 2.63
N LYS A 47 3.47 20.39 2.86
CA LYS A 47 4.72 20.94 3.41
C LYS A 47 4.96 20.48 4.85
N GLU A 48 3.88 20.25 5.60
CA GLU A 48 3.90 19.80 6.98
C GLU A 48 2.81 18.75 7.19
N LEU A 49 3.22 17.50 7.46
CA LEU A 49 2.29 16.41 7.79
C LEU A 49 2.34 16.16 9.30
N PRO A 50 1.18 15.93 9.97
CA PRO A 50 1.17 15.40 11.32
C PRO A 50 1.90 14.05 11.42
N PRO A 51 2.36 13.64 12.62
CA PRO A 51 2.96 12.33 12.85
C PRO A 51 2.09 11.22 12.26
N SER A 52 2.70 10.41 11.37
CA SER A 52 2.02 9.42 10.55
C SER A 52 2.90 8.17 10.41
N TYR A 53 2.29 7.04 10.07
CA TYR A 53 2.96 5.75 9.93
C TYR A 53 3.40 5.53 8.48
N LEU A 54 4.64 5.10 8.29
CA LEU A 54 5.13 4.71 6.97
C LEU A 54 4.51 3.38 6.56
N VAL A 55 3.80 3.39 5.44
CA VAL A 55 3.19 2.18 4.86
C VAL A 55 4.08 1.61 3.76
N SER A 56 4.58 2.47 2.87
CA SER A 56 5.46 2.05 1.78
C SER A 56 6.30 3.22 1.27
N ALA A 57 7.44 2.88 0.66
CA ALA A 57 8.31 3.80 -0.06
C ALA A 57 8.48 3.28 -1.49
N THR A 58 8.29 4.15 -2.47
CA THR A 58 8.39 3.84 -3.90
C THR A 58 9.18 4.93 -4.62
N TYR A 59 9.62 4.68 -5.85
CA TYR A 59 10.29 5.69 -6.68
C TYR A 59 9.45 5.94 -7.92
N ASP A 60 9.09 7.21 -8.14
CA ASP A 60 8.41 7.64 -9.36
C ASP A 60 9.47 8.01 -10.40
N GLY A 61 9.65 7.16 -11.41
CA GLY A 61 10.61 7.39 -12.49
C GLY A 61 10.28 8.59 -13.39
N ARG A 62 9.02 9.02 -13.46
CA ARG A 62 8.60 10.19 -14.24
C ARG A 62 8.93 11.48 -13.50
N LYS A 63 8.58 11.54 -12.20
CA LYS A 63 8.92 12.68 -11.32
C LYS A 63 10.39 12.66 -10.86
N ARG A 64 11.10 11.54 -11.05
CA ARG A 64 12.46 11.27 -10.58
C ARG A 64 12.62 11.50 -9.07
N ALA A 65 11.58 11.20 -8.31
CA ALA A 65 11.51 11.47 -6.88
C ALA A 65 11.00 10.24 -6.11
N VAL A 66 11.45 10.09 -4.88
CA VAL A 66 10.90 9.09 -3.95
C VAL A 66 9.48 9.53 -3.56
N CYS A 67 8.54 8.59 -3.52
CA CYS A 67 7.19 8.77 -3.04
C CYS A 67 6.94 7.88 -1.82
N LEU A 68 6.64 8.50 -0.69
CA LEU A 68 6.27 7.83 0.56
C LEU A 68 4.75 7.85 0.72
N LYS A 69 4.19 6.69 1.10
CA LYS A 69 2.79 6.57 1.50
C LYS A 69 2.72 6.58 3.02
N LEU A 70 2.12 7.62 3.58
CA LEU A 70 2.05 7.87 5.02
C LEU A 70 0.61 7.78 5.48
N TYR A 71 0.30 6.81 6.35
CA TYR A 71 -1.03 6.66 6.93
C TYR A 71 -1.15 7.50 8.21
N ASN A 72 -2.18 8.34 8.28
CA ASN A 72 -2.51 9.07 9.49
C ASN A 72 -3.71 8.43 10.20
N GLU A 73 -3.55 8.08 11.48
CA GLU A 73 -4.61 7.45 12.27
C GLU A 73 -5.78 8.38 12.59
N LYS A 74 -5.53 9.69 12.76
CA LYS A 74 -6.57 10.67 13.13
C LYS A 74 -7.55 10.88 11.99
N ASP A 75 -7.01 11.08 10.80
CA ASP A 75 -7.80 11.36 9.60
C ASP A 75 -8.24 10.08 8.88
N ARG A 76 -7.62 8.94 9.22
CA ARG A 76 -7.77 7.64 8.54
C ARG A 76 -7.50 7.74 7.03
N LYS A 77 -6.51 8.55 6.65
CA LYS A 77 -6.12 8.81 5.25
C LYS A 77 -4.67 8.41 5.00
N ILE A 78 -4.37 8.06 3.75
CA ILE A 78 -3.01 7.89 3.26
C ILE A 78 -2.63 9.13 2.47
N TYR A 79 -1.53 9.77 2.89
CA TYR A 79 -0.92 10.91 2.23
C TYR A 79 0.24 10.44 1.35
N LEU A 80 0.37 11.04 0.17
CA LEU A 80 1.52 10.86 -0.71
C LEU A 80 2.52 12.00 -0.48
N TRP A 81 3.72 11.66 0.00
CA TRP A 81 4.80 12.62 0.19
C TRP A 81 5.90 12.37 -0.84
N TYR A 82 6.16 13.35 -1.69
CA TYR A 82 7.26 13.32 -2.65
C TYR A 82 8.53 13.97 -2.10
N ASP A 83 9.67 13.34 -2.33
CA ASP A 83 10.98 13.88 -1.95
C ASP A 83 11.21 15.26 -2.58
N ASN A 84 11.61 16.21 -1.74
CA ASN A 84 11.97 17.58 -2.08
C ASN A 84 13.44 17.90 -1.80
N THR A 85 14.23 16.92 -1.35
CA THR A 85 15.66 17.09 -1.06
C THR A 85 16.53 17.08 -2.33
N GLY A 86 15.96 16.64 -3.46
CA GLY A 86 16.67 16.52 -4.73
C GLY A 86 17.55 15.27 -4.79
N TYR A 87 17.20 14.23 -4.04
CA TYR A 87 17.96 12.99 -4.01
C TYR A 87 18.02 12.34 -5.40
N LYS A 88 19.21 11.87 -5.77
CA LYS A 88 19.45 11.14 -7.01
C LYS A 88 19.94 9.73 -6.68
N PRO A 89 19.44 8.69 -7.38
CA PRO A 89 20.00 7.35 -7.24
C PRO A 89 21.50 7.35 -7.54
N TYR A 90 22.30 6.75 -6.66
CA TYR A 90 23.75 6.62 -6.82
C TYR A 90 24.24 5.23 -6.41
N CYS A 91 25.45 4.89 -6.87
CA CYS A 91 26.20 3.72 -6.46
C CYS A 91 27.61 4.17 -6.08
N LEU A 92 28.12 3.70 -4.94
CA LEU A 92 29.49 3.97 -4.53
C LEU A 92 30.45 2.98 -5.22
N SER A 93 31.63 3.45 -5.62
CA SER A 93 32.68 2.63 -6.20
C SER A 93 34.01 2.92 -5.51
N ASP A 94 34.86 1.90 -5.45
CA ASP A 94 36.24 1.96 -4.98
C ASP A 94 37.23 2.39 -6.07
N LEU A 95 36.77 2.59 -7.30
CA LEU A 95 37.56 3.09 -8.40
C LEU A 95 37.77 4.61 -8.28
N PRO A 96 38.95 5.13 -8.67
CA PRO A 96 39.16 6.56 -8.73
C PRO A 96 38.24 7.20 -9.79
N PRO A 97 37.81 8.46 -9.60
CA PRO A 97 37.16 9.23 -10.68
C PRO A 97 38.10 9.36 -11.88
N GLU A 98 37.55 9.28 -13.10
CA GLU A 98 38.27 9.61 -14.34
C GLU A 98 38.53 11.11 -14.49
#